data_AF-A0A3D2MBP5-F1
#
_entry.id   AF-A0A3D2MBP5-F1
#
_cell.length_a   1.000
_cell.length_b   1.000
_cell.length_c   1.000
_cell.angle_alpha   90.00
_cell.angle_beta   90.00
_cell.angle_gamma   90.00
#
_symmetry.space_group_name_H-M   'P 1'
#
loop_
_entity.id
_entity.type
_entity.pdbx_description
1 polymer ?
#
loop_
_entity_poly.entity_id
_entity_poly.type
_entity_poly.pdbx_seq_one_letter_code
_entity_poly.pdbx_strand_id
1 'polypeptide(L)'
;MTMEDAKKIILGTGSYEDVKCGNTVSVTGDGGNAWNYFGPAYKKLAPKLVTYVPYSEKYKKLLELKKDLLMKQEYINYRKEIEDEYIKSYYDIRLKDLDVDALLMTLKNKFGENIILLCHEPVNEFCHRRLIADYIELKTGIYIPEISVSNDGTIKKLEPIRYKNRLQKLDKSI
;
A
#
# COMPACT_ATOMS: atom_id res chain seq x y z
N MET A 1 -22.74 -7.25 0.67
CA MET A 1 -21.75 -8.22 0.17
C MET A 1 -21.46 -9.19 1.29
N THR A 2 -21.32 -10.50 1.04
CA THR A 2 -20.89 -11.40 2.13
C THR A 2 -19.37 -11.27 2.37
N MET A 3 -18.89 -11.62 3.55
CA MET A 3 -17.45 -11.66 3.84
C MET A 3 -16.71 -12.59 2.87
N GLU A 4 -17.34 -13.67 2.42
CA GLU A 4 -16.76 -14.63 1.49
C GLU A 4 -16.67 -14.07 0.06
N ASP A 5 -17.63 -13.25 -0.36
CA ASP A 5 -17.54 -12.53 -1.62
C ASP A 5 -16.41 -11.49 -1.59
N ALA A 6 -16.25 -10.80 -0.46
CA ALA A 6 -15.25 -9.76 -0.30
C ALA A 6 -13.81 -10.31 -0.32
N LYS A 7 -13.58 -11.49 0.26
CA LYS A 7 -12.29 -12.19 0.21
C LYS A 7 -11.82 -12.53 -1.20
N LYS A 8 -12.75 -12.73 -2.14
CA LYS A 8 -12.42 -13.06 -3.53
C LYS A 8 -12.00 -11.84 -4.35
N ILE A 9 -12.27 -10.62 -3.86
CA ILE A 9 -12.01 -9.41 -4.64
C ILE A 9 -10.52 -9.10 -4.69
N ILE A 10 -9.84 -9.09 -3.54
CA ILE A 10 -8.42 -8.77 -3.44
C ILE A 10 -7.66 -10.01 -3.01
N LEU A 11 -6.81 -10.52 -3.91
CA LEU A 11 -5.91 -11.63 -3.64
C LEU A 11 -4.74 -11.21 -2.75
N GLY A 12 -4.24 -9.99 -2.93
CA GLY A 12 -3.13 -9.45 -2.17
C GLY A 12 -2.64 -8.10 -2.68
N THR A 13 -1.49 -7.68 -2.17
CA THR A 13 -0.69 -6.57 -2.73
C THR A 13 0.67 -7.08 -3.17
N GLY A 14 1.34 -6.36 -4.07
CA GLY A 14 2.69 -6.70 -4.50
C GLY A 14 3.46 -5.51 -5.05
N SER A 15 4.77 -5.67 -5.20
CA SER A 15 5.59 -4.71 -5.94
C SER A 15 5.50 -5.00 -7.44
N TYR A 16 5.77 -4.00 -8.29
CA TYR A 16 5.94 -4.23 -9.74
C TYR A 16 7.05 -5.24 -10.04
N GLU A 17 8.05 -5.34 -9.16
CA GLU A 17 9.15 -6.28 -9.31
C GLU A 17 8.74 -7.71 -8.94
N ASP A 18 7.97 -7.91 -7.88
CA ASP A 18 7.65 -9.24 -7.35
C ASP A 18 6.46 -9.91 -8.05
N VAL A 19 5.62 -9.14 -8.75
CA VAL A 19 4.41 -9.65 -9.40
C VAL A 19 4.56 -9.60 -10.91
N LYS A 20 4.81 -10.77 -11.53
CA LYS A 20 5.06 -10.88 -12.97
C LYS A 20 3.80 -11.10 -13.82
N CYS A 21 2.74 -11.63 -13.23
CA CYS A 21 1.47 -11.87 -13.90
C CYS A 21 0.30 -11.88 -12.90
N GLY A 22 -0.92 -12.02 -13.42
CA GLY A 22 -2.16 -12.04 -12.65
C GLY A 22 -3.05 -10.82 -12.91
N ASN A 23 -4.13 -10.68 -12.14
CA ASN A 23 -5.04 -9.55 -12.25
C ASN A 23 -4.50 -8.35 -11.45
N THR A 24 -3.63 -7.57 -12.07
CA THR A 24 -2.91 -6.49 -11.39
C THR A 24 -3.59 -5.13 -11.56
N VAL A 25 -3.59 -4.33 -10.49
CA VAL A 25 -4.11 -2.96 -10.50
C VAL A 25 -3.14 -2.03 -9.78
N SER A 26 -2.55 -1.08 -10.50
CA SER A 26 -1.68 -0.06 -9.91
C SER A 26 -2.47 0.90 -9.01
N VAL A 27 -1.90 1.22 -7.84
CA VAL A 27 -2.39 2.26 -6.93
C VAL A 27 -1.44 3.46 -6.84
N THR A 28 -0.57 3.68 -7.83
CA THR A 28 0.29 4.88 -7.91
C THR A 28 -0.37 6.01 -8.71
N GLY A 29 0.10 7.25 -8.54
CA GLY A 29 -0.50 8.43 -9.18
C GLY A 29 -0.29 8.47 -10.70
N ASP A 30 0.86 8.01 -11.16
CA ASP A 30 1.18 7.84 -12.58
C ASP A 30 0.52 6.59 -13.18
N GLY A 31 0.09 5.64 -12.35
CA GLY A 31 -0.48 4.36 -12.76
C GLY A 31 0.57 3.27 -13.03
N GLY A 32 1.82 3.47 -12.62
CA GLY A 32 2.92 2.52 -12.76
C GLY A 32 3.87 2.81 -13.92
N ASN A 33 3.62 3.88 -14.67
CA ASN A 33 4.38 4.25 -15.86
C ASN A 33 5.88 4.42 -15.59
N ALA A 34 6.28 5.02 -14.47
CA ALA A 34 7.68 5.18 -14.09
C ALA A 34 8.41 3.85 -13.84
N TRP A 35 7.66 2.74 -13.75
CA TRP A 35 8.16 1.38 -13.57
C TRP A 35 7.81 0.46 -14.74
N ASN A 36 7.54 1.03 -15.92
CA ASN A 36 7.18 0.30 -17.15
C ASN A 36 5.93 -0.61 -16.99
N TYR A 37 5.04 -0.27 -16.05
CA TYR A 37 3.74 -0.92 -15.93
C TYR A 37 2.68 -0.10 -16.66
N PHE A 38 1.99 -0.73 -17.62
CA PHE A 38 0.97 -0.10 -18.47
C PHE A 38 -0.41 -0.76 -18.36
N GLY A 39 -0.64 -1.51 -17.27
CA GLY A 39 -1.90 -2.19 -17.01
C GLY A 39 -2.96 -1.31 -16.32
N PRO A 40 -4.06 -1.91 -15.81
CA PRO A 40 -5.09 -1.19 -15.08
C PRO A 40 -4.55 -0.44 -13.87
N ALA A 41 -5.17 0.72 -13.56
CA ALA A 41 -4.82 1.54 -12.41
C ALA A 41 -6.07 2.11 -11.72
N TYR A 42 -6.03 2.17 -10.39
CA TYR A 42 -7.05 2.81 -9.55
C TYR A 42 -6.45 3.99 -8.76
N LYS A 43 -6.19 5.09 -9.48
CA LYS A 43 -5.49 6.29 -8.98
C LYS A 43 -6.18 7.01 -7.82
N LYS A 44 -7.44 6.68 -7.51
CA LYS A 44 -8.16 7.22 -6.34
C LYS A 44 -7.52 6.80 -5.01
N LEU A 45 -6.77 5.70 -4.99
CA LEU A 45 -6.01 5.24 -3.82
C LEU A 45 -4.57 5.77 -3.78
N ALA A 46 -4.09 6.43 -4.83
CA ALA A 46 -2.75 7.01 -4.83
C ALA A 46 -2.63 8.18 -3.83
N PRO A 47 -1.48 8.37 -3.18
CA PRO A 47 -1.27 9.58 -2.36
C PRO A 47 -1.44 10.84 -3.21
N LYS A 48 -2.06 11.87 -2.62
CA LYS A 48 -2.09 13.20 -3.26
C LYS A 48 -0.73 13.88 -3.09
N LEU A 49 -0.43 14.87 -3.93
CA LEU A 49 0.82 15.64 -3.85
C LEU A 49 1.06 16.26 -2.47
N VAL A 50 0.01 16.73 -1.80
CA VAL A 50 0.09 17.26 -0.43
C VAL A 50 0.58 16.25 0.61
N THR A 51 0.41 14.94 0.35
CA THR A 51 0.97 13.85 1.18
C THR A 51 2.35 13.44 0.67
N TYR A 52 2.49 13.30 -0.65
CA TYR A 52 3.68 12.75 -1.29
C TYR A 52 4.88 13.71 -1.26
N VAL A 53 4.68 14.98 -1.60
CA VAL A 53 5.76 15.96 -1.72
C VAL A 53 6.53 16.12 -0.41
N PRO A 54 5.90 16.40 0.76
CA PRO A 54 6.62 16.54 2.02
C PRO A 54 7.42 15.27 2.38
N TYR A 55 6.82 14.10 2.16
CA TYR A 55 7.52 12.83 2.40
C TYR A 55 8.72 12.65 1.49
N SER A 56 8.58 12.92 0.19
CA SER A 56 9.68 12.78 -0.77
C SER A 56 10.86 13.71 -0.46
N GLU A 57 10.59 14.91 0.04
CA GLU A 57 11.61 15.87 0.46
C GLU A 57 12.38 15.38 1.68
N LYS A 58 11.65 14.92 2.71
CA LYS A 58 12.26 14.35 3.92
C LYS A 58 12.97 13.01 3.65
N TYR A 59 12.46 12.21 2.71
CA TYR A 59 13.06 10.94 2.32
C TYR A 59 14.45 11.13 1.70
N LYS A 60 14.71 12.22 0.97
CA LYS A 60 16.06 12.55 0.48
C LYS A 60 17.05 12.69 1.63
N LYS A 61 16.67 13.37 2.72
CA LYS A 61 17.50 13.45 3.94
C LYS A 61 17.67 12.06 4.59
N LEU A 62 16.63 11.25 4.62
CA LEU A 62 16.71 9.89 5.16
C LEU A 62 17.71 9.01 4.39
N LEU A 63 17.79 9.16 3.06
CA LEU A 63 18.77 8.45 2.23
C LEU A 63 20.21 8.85 2.53
N GLU A 64 20.46 10.12 2.86
CA GLU A 64 21.79 10.57 3.30
C GLU A 64 22.16 9.97 4.66
N LEU A 65 21.23 9.97 5.63
CA LEU A 65 21.44 9.32 6.94
C LEU A 65 21.69 7.82 6.81
N LYS A 66 21.05 7.14 5.83
CA LYS A 66 21.22 5.69 5.59
C LYS A 66 22.66 5.31 5.21
N LYS A 67 23.44 6.24 4.65
CA LYS A 67 24.83 6.00 4.22
C LYS A 67 25.81 5.96 5.38
N ASP A 68 25.49 6.59 6.51
CA ASP A 68 26.36 6.69 7.67
C ASP A 68 25.93 5.72 8.77
N LEU A 69 26.75 4.69 9.00
CA LEU A 69 26.50 3.67 10.03
C LEU A 69 26.50 4.26 11.45
N LEU A 70 27.19 5.38 11.70
CA LEU A 70 27.20 6.07 12.99
C LEU A 70 25.86 6.75 13.29
N MET A 71 25.09 7.07 12.25
CA MET A 71 23.79 7.75 12.36
C MET A 71 22.61 6.78 12.43
N LYS A 72 22.84 5.49 12.70
CA LYS A 72 21.79 4.46 12.70
C LYS A 72 20.59 4.82 13.59
N GLN A 73 20.82 5.36 14.78
CA GLN A 73 19.72 5.74 15.69
C GLN A 73 18.95 6.96 15.17
N GLU A 74 19.64 7.95 14.62
CA GLU A 74 19.01 9.11 13.98
C GLU A 74 18.18 8.68 12.76
N TYR A 75 18.74 7.79 11.91
CA TYR A 75 18.02 7.18 10.79
C TYR A 75 16.73 6.50 11.24
N ILE A 76 16.78 5.66 12.29
CA ILE A 76 15.60 4.94 12.80
C ILE A 76 14.54 5.93 13.30
N ASN A 77 14.95 6.92 14.11
CA ASN A 77 14.04 7.91 14.69
C ASN A 77 13.41 8.78 13.59
N TYR A 78 14.22 9.27 12.66
CA TYR A 78 13.77 10.12 11.57
C TYR A 78 12.88 9.35 10.59
N ARG A 79 13.23 8.10 10.25
CA ARG A 79 12.37 7.22 9.44
C ARG A 79 10.99 7.10 10.07
N LYS A 80 10.93 6.81 11.37
CA LYS A 80 9.66 6.67 12.09
C LYS A 80 8.85 7.97 12.03
N GLU A 81 9.47 9.12 12.28
CA GLU A 81 8.81 10.44 12.23
C GLU A 81 8.17 10.69 10.85
N ILE A 82 8.93 10.53 9.76
CA ILE A 82 8.44 10.84 8.41
C ILE A 82 7.37 9.87 7.94
N GLU A 83 7.47 8.59 8.34
CA GLU A 83 6.45 7.59 8.06
C GLU A 83 5.17 7.89 8.84
N ASP A 84 5.26 8.24 10.13
CA ASP A 84 4.08 8.55 10.95
C ASP A 84 3.34 9.81 10.44
N GLU A 85 4.07 10.83 9.99
CA GLU A 85 3.48 12.00 9.33
C GLU A 85 2.80 11.64 8.01
N TYR A 86 3.44 10.81 7.17
CA TYR A 86 2.84 10.34 5.93
C TYR A 86 1.55 9.56 6.22
N ILE A 87 1.60 8.62 7.15
CA ILE A 87 0.45 7.78 7.52
C ILE A 87 -0.71 8.65 7.97
N LYS A 88 -0.45 9.66 8.82
CA LYS A 88 -1.47 10.61 9.26
C LYS A 88 -2.08 11.37 8.08
N SER A 89 -1.27 11.97 7.22
CA SER A 89 -1.75 12.72 6.06
C SER A 89 -2.52 11.83 5.07
N TYR A 90 -2.00 10.63 4.79
CA TYR A 90 -2.66 9.68 3.91
C TYR A 90 -4.01 9.22 4.49
N TYR A 91 -4.06 8.92 5.79
CA TYR A 91 -5.30 8.60 6.47
C TYR A 91 -6.32 9.73 6.34
N ASP A 92 -5.92 10.96 6.66
CA ASP A 92 -6.80 12.14 6.64
C ASP A 92 -7.37 12.46 5.26
N ILE A 93 -6.65 12.10 4.19
CA ILE A 93 -6.98 12.48 2.81
C ILE A 93 -7.61 11.34 2.02
N ARG A 94 -7.27 10.09 2.33
CA ARG A 94 -7.65 8.91 1.54
C ARG A 94 -8.44 7.86 2.29
N LEU A 95 -8.24 7.69 3.60
CA LEU A 95 -8.80 6.54 4.32
C LEU A 95 -9.96 6.90 5.22
N LYS A 96 -9.91 8.00 5.99
CA LYS A 96 -10.87 8.29 7.06
C LYS A 96 -12.34 8.28 6.61
N ASP A 97 -12.62 8.74 5.38
CA ASP A 97 -13.97 8.84 4.80
C ASP A 97 -14.22 7.76 3.73
N LEU A 98 -13.32 6.78 3.63
CA LEU A 98 -13.40 5.71 2.64
C LEU A 98 -14.38 4.63 3.09
N ASP A 99 -15.49 4.52 2.36
CA ASP A 99 -16.39 3.36 2.45
C ASP A 99 -15.70 2.15 1.80
N VAL A 100 -15.28 1.20 2.64
CA VAL A 100 -14.54 0.01 2.22
C VAL A 100 -15.41 -0.96 1.42
N ASP A 101 -16.69 -1.11 1.77
CA ASP A 101 -17.59 -2.00 1.04
C ASP A 101 -17.87 -1.45 -0.36
N ALA A 102 -18.12 -0.14 -0.46
CA ALA A 102 -18.28 0.54 -1.74
C ALA A 102 -16.99 0.49 -2.57
N LEU A 103 -15.82 0.62 -1.95
CA LEU A 103 -14.53 0.46 -2.61
C LEU A 103 -14.39 -0.95 -3.21
N LEU A 104 -14.60 -1.99 -2.40
CA LEU A 104 -14.46 -3.38 -2.83
C LEU A 104 -15.41 -3.69 -3.99
N MET A 105 -16.67 -3.28 -3.91
CA MET A 105 -17.61 -3.41 -5.03
C MET A 105 -17.16 -2.64 -6.27
N THR A 106 -16.63 -1.43 -6.09
CA THR A 106 -16.08 -0.64 -7.21
C THR A 106 -14.90 -1.35 -7.88
N LEU A 107 -13.99 -1.93 -7.09
CA LEU A 107 -12.85 -2.68 -7.59
C LEU A 107 -13.31 -3.92 -8.35
N LYS A 108 -14.23 -4.70 -7.76
CA LYS A 108 -14.82 -5.89 -8.40
C LYS A 108 -15.49 -5.56 -9.73
N ASN A 109 -16.34 -4.54 -9.76
CA ASN A 109 -17.07 -4.15 -10.97
C ASN A 109 -16.15 -3.63 -12.08
N LYS A 110 -15.01 -3.03 -11.73
CA LYS A 110 -14.07 -2.48 -12.70
C LYS A 110 -13.02 -3.46 -13.20
N PHE A 111 -12.53 -4.34 -12.31
CA PHE A 111 -11.35 -5.14 -12.56
C PHE A 111 -11.57 -6.64 -12.32
N GLY A 112 -12.74 -7.06 -11.85
CA GLY A 112 -13.05 -8.45 -11.53
C GLY A 112 -12.53 -8.90 -10.16
N GLU A 113 -12.24 -10.18 -10.03
CA GLU A 113 -11.81 -10.82 -8.78
C GLU A 113 -10.31 -11.15 -8.79
N ASN A 114 -9.78 -11.55 -7.65
CA ASN A 114 -8.37 -11.88 -7.42
C ASN A 114 -7.40 -10.75 -7.77
N ILE A 115 -7.79 -9.51 -7.47
CA ILE A 115 -7.00 -8.31 -7.74
C ILE A 115 -5.73 -8.31 -6.89
N ILE A 116 -4.61 -7.97 -7.51
CA ILE A 116 -3.33 -7.70 -6.86
C ILE A 116 -3.07 -6.21 -6.95
N LEU A 117 -3.12 -5.51 -5.81
CA LEU A 117 -2.85 -4.06 -5.77
C LEU A 117 -1.34 -3.81 -5.84
N LEU A 118 -0.90 -3.05 -6.83
CA LEU A 118 0.51 -2.81 -7.12
C LEU A 118 1.00 -1.41 -6.72
N CYS A 119 2.24 -1.38 -6.20
CA CYS A 119 3.06 -0.18 -6.08
C CYS A 119 4.53 -0.55 -6.35
N HIS A 120 5.45 0.39 -6.16
CA HIS A 120 6.85 0.18 -6.43
C HIS A 120 7.61 -0.52 -5.31
N GLU A 121 7.43 -0.05 -4.08
CA GLU A 121 8.42 -0.31 -3.03
C GLU A 121 8.46 -1.80 -2.65
N PRO A 122 9.68 -2.35 -2.43
CA PRO A 122 9.86 -3.75 -2.04
C PRO A 122 9.28 -4.03 -0.65
N VAL A 123 9.10 -5.31 -0.31
CA VAL A 123 8.39 -5.78 0.90
C VAL A 123 8.87 -5.16 2.22
N ASN A 124 10.15 -4.80 2.30
CA ASN A 124 10.81 -4.27 3.49
C ASN A 124 10.98 -2.73 3.52
N GLU A 125 10.46 -2.00 2.53
CA GLU A 125 10.50 -0.53 2.46
C GLU A 125 9.11 0.09 2.56
N PHE A 126 8.98 1.27 3.15
CA PHE A 126 7.68 1.89 3.42
C PHE A 126 6.82 2.07 2.15
N CYS A 127 5.52 1.74 2.22
CA CYS A 127 4.63 1.85 1.05
C CYS A 127 3.16 2.06 1.43
N HIS A 128 2.45 2.93 0.70
CA HIS A 128 1.02 3.19 0.95
C HIS A 128 0.10 2.01 0.59
N ARG A 129 0.52 1.10 -0.30
CA ARG A 129 -0.30 -0.08 -0.65
C ARG A 129 -0.62 -0.96 0.56
N ARG A 130 0.29 -1.00 1.53
CA ARG A 130 0.09 -1.73 2.78
C ARG A 130 -0.81 -0.98 3.75
N LEU A 131 -0.82 0.37 3.72
CA LEU A 131 -1.82 1.16 4.46
C LEU A 131 -3.23 0.87 3.97
N ILE A 132 -3.41 0.75 2.65
CA ILE A 132 -4.69 0.35 2.05
C ILE A 132 -5.08 -1.05 2.53
N ALA A 133 -4.16 -2.02 2.41
CA ALA A 133 -4.41 -3.40 2.82
C ALA A 133 -4.76 -3.51 4.31
N ASP A 134 -3.98 -2.87 5.18
CA ASP A 134 -4.24 -2.84 6.61
C ASP A 134 -5.56 -2.15 6.97
N TYR A 135 -5.89 -1.05 6.29
CA TYR A 135 -7.14 -0.34 6.55
C TYR A 135 -8.37 -1.16 6.15
N ILE A 136 -8.34 -1.81 4.97
CA ILE A 136 -9.41 -2.72 4.54
C ILE A 136 -9.54 -3.87 5.54
N GLU A 137 -8.42 -4.47 5.95
CA GLU A 137 -8.43 -5.56 6.91
C GLU A 137 -9.00 -5.13 8.27
N LEU A 138 -8.64 -3.96 8.78
CA LEU A 138 -9.20 -3.44 10.03
C LEU A 138 -10.70 -3.19 9.94
N LYS A 139 -11.21 -2.73 8.79
CA LYS A 139 -12.65 -2.45 8.61
C LYS A 139 -13.50 -3.69 8.34
N THR A 140 -12.92 -4.76 7.80
CA THR A 140 -13.68 -5.92 7.30
C THR A 140 -13.32 -7.24 7.96
N GLY A 141 -12.18 -7.31 8.66
CA GLY A 141 -11.59 -8.56 9.15
C GLY A 141 -10.95 -9.43 8.06
N ILE A 142 -10.91 -8.95 6.80
CA ILE A 142 -10.37 -9.71 5.66
C ILE A 142 -8.87 -9.50 5.56
N TYR A 143 -8.11 -10.57 5.76
CA TYR A 143 -6.66 -10.53 5.61
C TYR A 143 -6.23 -10.35 4.15
N ILE A 144 -5.44 -9.31 3.91
CA ILE A 144 -4.83 -9.03 2.60
C ILE A 144 -3.31 -9.25 2.72
N PRO A 145 -2.75 -10.32 2.12
CA PRO A 145 -1.32 -10.60 2.15
C PRO A 145 -0.53 -9.67 1.22
N GLU A 146 0.78 -9.61 1.45
CA GLU A 146 1.73 -9.26 0.41
C GLU A 146 2.20 -10.53 -0.29
N ILE A 147 2.29 -10.49 -1.62
CA ILE A 147 2.63 -11.66 -2.45
C ILE A 147 3.65 -11.33 -3.53
N SER A 148 4.41 -12.34 -3.91
CA SER A 148 5.11 -12.41 -5.19
C SER A 148 4.41 -13.40 -6.11
N VAL A 149 4.43 -13.15 -7.42
CA VAL A 149 3.89 -14.04 -8.44
C VAL A 149 4.94 -14.22 -9.54
N SER A 150 5.43 -15.44 -9.73
CA SER A 150 6.38 -15.76 -10.81
C SER A 150 5.68 -15.85 -12.17
N ASN A 151 6.46 -15.93 -13.26
CA ASN A 151 5.95 -15.96 -14.63
C ASN A 151 4.98 -17.12 -14.90
N ASP A 152 5.14 -18.25 -14.22
CA ASP A 152 4.29 -19.43 -14.29
C ASP A 152 3.01 -19.32 -13.44
N GLY A 153 2.81 -18.20 -12.73
CA GLY A 153 1.67 -17.97 -11.86
C GLY A 153 1.84 -18.50 -10.43
N THR A 154 3.00 -19.04 -10.05
CA THR A 154 3.23 -19.50 -8.68
C THR A 154 3.21 -18.33 -7.70
N ILE A 155 2.32 -18.40 -6.70
CA ILE A 155 2.15 -17.36 -5.67
C ILE A 155 2.94 -17.75 -4.42
N LYS A 156 3.71 -16.79 -3.89
CA LYS A 156 4.32 -16.89 -2.54
C LYS A 156 3.87 -15.72 -1.68
N LYS A 157 3.50 -16.02 -0.44
CA LYS A 157 3.24 -14.99 0.57
C LYS A 157 4.57 -14.46 1.10
N LEU A 158 4.63 -13.16 1.28
CA LEU A 158 5.76 -12.46 1.87
C LEU A 158 5.35 -11.89 3.23
N GLU A 159 6.33 -11.50 4.06
CA GLU A 159 6.11 -10.86 5.35
C GLU A 159 6.24 -9.34 5.21
N PRO A 160 5.12 -8.58 5.06
CA PRO A 160 5.18 -7.15 4.85
C PRO A 160 5.32 -6.37 6.15
N ILE A 161 5.81 -5.13 6.04
CA ILE A 161 5.64 -4.15 7.13
C ILE A 161 4.14 -3.90 7.33
N ARG A 162 3.64 -4.11 8.56
CA ARG A 162 2.25 -3.82 8.94
C ARG A 162 2.14 -2.50 9.71
N TYR A 163 1.12 -1.73 9.38
CA TYR A 163 0.82 -0.41 9.91
C TYR A 163 -0.46 -0.36 10.76
N LYS A 164 -1.13 -1.49 11.00
CA LYS A 164 -2.38 -1.56 11.80
C LYS A 164 -2.31 -0.77 13.11
N ASN A 165 -1.25 -0.99 13.91
CA ASN A 165 -1.07 -0.31 15.19
C ASN A 165 -0.92 1.21 15.04
N ARG A 166 -0.42 1.70 13.90
CA ARG A 166 -0.32 3.13 13.61
C ARG A 166 -1.66 3.69 13.15
N LEU A 167 -2.41 2.94 12.32
CA LEU A 167 -3.75 3.31 11.86
C LEU A 167 -4.79 3.33 13.00
N GLN A 168 -4.78 2.36 13.91
CA GLN A 168 -5.67 2.31 15.08
C GLN A 168 -5.48 3.49 16.04
N LYS A 169 -4.29 4.10 16.06
CA LYS A 169 -4.06 5.33 16.86
C LYS A 169 -4.72 6.56 16.24
N LEU A 170 -5.04 6.52 14.95
CA LEU A 170 -5.63 7.63 14.19
C LEU A 170 -7.14 7.47 14.07
N ASP A 171 -7.61 6.23 13.85
CA ASP A 171 -9.03 5.94 13.67
C ASP A 171 -9.67 5.45 14.97
N LYS A 172 -10.49 6.32 15.57
CA LYS A 172 -11.23 6.01 16.81
C LYS A 172 -12.42 5.06 16.59
N SER A 173 -12.75 4.73 15.35
CA SER A 173 -13.86 3.84 15.00
C SER A 173 -13.43 2.38 14.77
N ILE A 174 -12.13 2.10 14.90
CA ILE A 174 -11.52 0.76 14.80
C ILE A 174 -11.10 0.29 16.19
#